data_AF-X0UHF9-F1
#
_entry.id   AF-X0UHF9-F1
#
_cell.length_a   1.000
_cell.length_b   1.000
_cell.length_c   1.000
_cell.angle_alpha   90.00
_cell.angle_beta   90.00
_cell.angle_gamma   90.00
#
_symmetry.space_group_name_H-M   'P 1'
#
loop_
_entity.id
_entity.type
_entity.pdbx_description
1 polymer ?
#
loop_
_entity_poly.entity_id
_entity_poly.type
_entity_poly.pdbx_seq_one_letter_code
_entity_poly.pdbx_strand_id
1 'polypeptide(L)'
;PAPAAHESTHVSGGADDIDSALAIAAIPRVLNAQDLQFNAGLADHDLSGIFVASNLGTVGENVALGDVLYMKSDGKWWLADADGTATMPGMGLAATGINAESAGSILLKGLFRDDSWGWTLGATDGFLYVHTTGGNPTQTQPSGSGDQVQIVGYVLTTKIIQFDPCPVIVEIA
;
A
#
# COMPACT_ATOMS: atom_id res chain seq x y z
N PRO A 1 -59.23 -36.67 40.36
CA PRO A 1 -58.66 -36.23 39.07
C PRO A 1 -57.88 -34.93 39.25
N ALA A 2 -56.54 -35.01 39.26
CA ALA A 2 -55.66 -33.85 39.42
C ALA A 2 -55.70 -32.97 38.15
N PRO A 3 -55.50 -31.64 38.26
CA PRO A 3 -55.48 -30.77 37.09
C PRO A 3 -54.26 -31.09 36.23
N ALA A 4 -54.47 -31.23 34.92
CA ALA A 4 -53.39 -31.44 33.96
C ALA A 4 -52.37 -30.30 34.08
N ALA A 5 -51.10 -30.65 34.25
CA ALA A 5 -50.02 -29.68 34.30
C ALA A 5 -50.00 -28.89 32.98
N HIS A 6 -50.00 -27.57 33.07
CA HIS A 6 -49.73 -26.70 31.94
C HIS A 6 -48.25 -26.88 31.57
N GLU A 7 -47.96 -27.72 30.58
CA GLU A 7 -46.64 -27.79 29.96
C GLU A 7 -46.35 -26.44 29.30
N SER A 8 -45.47 -25.67 29.95
CA SER A 8 -44.83 -24.54 29.30
C SER A 8 -43.83 -25.10 28.29
N THR A 9 -44.23 -25.22 27.04
CA THR A 9 -43.29 -25.42 25.93
C THR A 9 -42.46 -24.14 25.80
N HIS A 10 -41.42 -24.02 26.62
CA HIS A 10 -40.36 -23.09 26.32
C HIS A 10 -39.77 -23.58 24.99
N VAL A 11 -39.98 -22.79 23.93
CA VAL A 11 -39.30 -23.01 22.65
C VAL A 11 -37.82 -22.94 22.97
N SER A 12 -37.19 -24.11 23.06
CA SER A 12 -35.75 -24.21 23.27
C SER A 12 -35.08 -23.58 22.05
N GLY A 13 -34.55 -22.37 22.23
CA GLY A 13 -33.55 -21.76 21.38
C GLY A 13 -33.84 -21.90 19.89
N GLY A 14 -34.94 -21.30 19.43
CA GLY A 14 -34.87 -20.63 18.14
C GLY A 14 -33.71 -19.64 18.20
N ALA A 15 -33.13 -19.29 17.05
CA ALA A 15 -32.10 -18.25 16.94
C ALA A 15 -32.64 -16.83 17.28
N ASP A 16 -33.47 -16.73 18.32
CA ASP A 16 -34.20 -15.56 18.82
C ASP A 16 -33.45 -14.90 19.98
N ASP A 17 -32.48 -15.58 20.57
CA ASP A 17 -31.51 -14.91 21.41
C ASP A 17 -30.56 -14.12 20.52
N ILE A 18 -30.17 -12.96 21.03
CA ILE A 18 -29.34 -11.88 20.49
C ILE A 18 -28.07 -12.37 19.74
N ASP A 19 -27.74 -13.66 19.82
CA ASP A 19 -26.75 -14.40 19.06
C ASP A 19 -27.00 -14.46 17.54
N SER A 20 -28.24 -14.30 17.05
CA SER A 20 -28.50 -14.14 15.61
C SER A 20 -28.47 -12.68 15.14
N ALA A 21 -28.79 -11.72 16.00
CA ALA A 21 -28.63 -10.29 15.70
C ALA A 21 -27.16 -9.82 15.83
N LEU A 22 -26.34 -10.57 16.59
CA LEU A 22 -24.88 -10.52 16.55
C LEU A 22 -24.30 -11.18 15.28
N ALA A 23 -25.12 -11.93 14.54
CA ALA A 23 -24.75 -12.45 13.24
C ALA A 23 -25.01 -11.37 12.15
N ILE A 24 -23.92 -10.74 11.73
CA ILE A 24 -23.71 -10.24 10.36
C ILE A 24 -24.23 -8.84 9.96
N ALA A 25 -24.85 -8.03 10.83
CA ALA A 25 -25.26 -6.67 10.42
C ALA A 25 -25.01 -5.48 11.38
N ALA A 26 -24.65 -5.68 12.66
CA ALA A 26 -24.64 -4.56 13.62
C ALA A 26 -23.40 -4.39 14.51
N ILE A 27 -22.31 -5.13 14.23
CA ILE A 27 -20.97 -4.71 14.69
C ILE A 27 -20.13 -4.60 13.42
N PRO A 28 -19.56 -3.44 13.06
CA PRO A 28 -18.51 -3.41 12.05
C PRO A 28 -17.28 -4.10 12.65
N ARG A 29 -17.29 -5.43 12.62
CA ARG A 29 -16.15 -6.34 12.75
C ARG A 29 -15.23 -6.03 13.95
N VAL A 30 -15.48 -6.68 15.07
CA VAL A 30 -14.40 -6.99 16.03
C VAL A 30 -13.34 -7.77 15.25
N LEU A 31 -12.17 -7.17 14.99
CA LEU A 31 -11.04 -7.85 14.37
C LEU A 31 -10.62 -9.01 15.30
N ASN A 32 -10.34 -10.20 14.75
CA ASN A 32 -9.40 -11.11 15.41
C ASN A 32 -7.98 -10.48 15.27
N ALA A 33 -6.90 -11.06 15.77
CA ALA A 33 -5.56 -10.48 15.69
C ALA A 33 -4.49 -11.58 15.48
N GLN A 34 -4.40 -12.10 14.27
CA GLN A 34 -3.10 -12.14 13.59
C GLN A 34 -3.02 -10.94 12.59
N ASP A 35 -3.74 -9.83 12.86
CA ASP A 35 -4.63 -9.12 11.90
C ASP A 35 -4.40 -7.59 11.70
N LEU A 36 -3.20 -7.13 11.38
CA LEU A 36 -3.03 -5.97 10.48
C LEU A 36 -1.68 -6.13 9.80
N GLN A 37 -1.55 -7.23 9.06
CA GLN A 37 -0.31 -7.68 8.46
C GLN A 37 -0.37 -7.47 6.94
N PHE A 38 0.78 -7.17 6.34
CA PHE A 38 0.92 -7.29 4.90
C PHE A 38 1.10 -8.76 4.53
N ASN A 39 0.32 -9.24 3.57
CA ASN A 39 0.44 -10.59 3.04
C ASN A 39 1.78 -10.72 2.29
N ALA A 40 2.67 -11.59 2.78
CA ALA A 40 3.95 -11.87 2.13
C ALA A 40 3.85 -12.98 1.06
N GLY A 41 2.71 -13.65 0.92
CA GLY A 41 2.42 -14.64 -0.14
C GLY A 41 2.13 -13.97 -1.49
N LEU A 42 2.98 -13.03 -1.91
CA LEU A 42 2.85 -12.29 -3.16
C LEU A 42 3.38 -13.12 -4.33
N ALA A 43 2.60 -13.18 -5.42
CA ALA A 43 3.08 -13.62 -6.72
C ALA A 43 3.82 -12.48 -7.45
N ASP A 44 4.33 -12.77 -8.64
CA ASP A 44 4.92 -11.75 -9.49
C ASP A 44 3.92 -10.62 -9.76
N HIS A 45 4.38 -9.37 -9.63
CA HIS A 45 3.59 -8.15 -9.76
C HIS A 45 2.44 -7.98 -8.74
N ASP A 46 2.44 -8.72 -7.64
CA ASP A 46 1.46 -8.54 -6.56
C ASP A 46 1.89 -7.50 -5.51
N LEU A 47 0.90 -6.89 -4.86
CA LEU A 47 1.07 -5.90 -3.79
C LEU A 47 0.20 -6.24 -2.58
N SER A 48 0.65 -5.83 -1.39
CA SER A 48 -0.14 -5.86 -0.17
C SER A 48 0.12 -4.60 0.66
N GLY A 49 -0.92 -3.80 0.93
CA GLY A 49 -0.75 -2.63 1.79
C GLY A 49 -1.93 -1.67 1.87
N ILE A 50 -1.60 -0.42 2.16
CA ILE A 50 -2.53 0.71 2.22
C ILE A 50 -2.53 1.39 0.86
N PHE A 51 -3.71 1.52 0.25
CA PHE A 51 -3.88 2.11 -1.08
C PHE A 51 -4.81 3.31 -1.05
N VAL A 52 -4.62 4.20 -2.02
CA VAL A 52 -5.66 5.13 -2.50
C VAL A 52 -6.08 4.74 -3.91
N ALA A 53 -7.33 5.00 -4.24
CA ALA A 53 -7.92 4.69 -5.54
C ALA A 53 -9.02 5.70 -5.88
N SER A 54 -9.76 5.46 -6.97
CA SER A 54 -10.75 6.40 -7.51
C SER A 54 -10.10 7.78 -7.74
N ASN A 55 -10.81 8.88 -7.49
CA ASN A 55 -10.28 10.23 -7.76
C ASN A 55 -8.94 10.53 -7.04
N LEU A 56 -8.68 9.93 -5.88
CA LEU A 56 -7.40 10.10 -5.14
C LEU A 56 -6.22 9.35 -5.77
N GLY A 57 -6.49 8.41 -6.69
CA GLY A 57 -5.49 7.65 -7.44
C GLY A 57 -5.38 8.09 -8.90
N THR A 58 -5.83 9.31 -9.24
CA THR A 58 -5.73 9.84 -10.60
C THR A 58 -4.28 10.17 -10.94
N VAL A 59 -3.80 9.73 -12.11
CA VAL A 59 -2.46 10.06 -12.62
C VAL A 59 -2.53 11.16 -13.67
N GLY A 60 -1.51 12.03 -13.71
CA GLY A 60 -1.42 13.13 -14.68
C GLY A 60 -0.63 12.79 -15.94
N GLU A 61 0.07 11.65 -15.93
CA GLU A 61 0.79 11.10 -17.08
C GLU A 61 0.65 9.57 -17.11
N ASN A 62 1.10 8.93 -18.19
CA ASN A 62 1.13 7.47 -18.24
C ASN A 62 2.16 6.96 -17.24
N VAL A 63 1.75 6.03 -16.38
CA VAL A 63 2.62 5.37 -15.41
C VAL A 63 2.56 3.85 -15.63
N ALA A 64 3.66 3.17 -15.33
CA ALA A 64 3.80 1.73 -15.34
C ALA A 64 3.66 1.15 -13.92
N LEU A 65 3.44 -0.16 -13.85
CA LEU A 65 3.50 -0.89 -12.58
C LEU A 65 4.87 -0.67 -11.90
N GLY A 66 4.87 -0.37 -10.62
CA GLY A 66 6.09 -0.20 -9.83
C GLY A 66 6.70 1.20 -9.89
N ASP A 67 6.15 2.09 -10.71
CA ASP A 67 6.62 3.48 -10.76
C ASP A 67 6.38 4.17 -9.41
N VAL A 68 7.40 4.87 -8.91
CA VAL A 68 7.34 5.75 -7.75
C VAL A 68 6.79 7.11 -8.18
N LEU A 69 5.80 7.60 -7.42
CA LEU A 69 4.98 8.74 -7.81
C LEU A 69 4.98 9.83 -6.74
N TYR A 70 4.99 11.09 -7.16
CA TYR A 70 4.76 12.25 -6.30
C TYR A 70 3.36 12.83 -6.54
N MET A 71 2.83 13.51 -5.53
CA MET A 71 1.58 14.26 -5.66
C MET A 71 1.90 15.66 -6.16
N LYS A 72 1.46 15.99 -7.37
CA LYS A 72 1.65 17.33 -7.95
C LYS A 72 0.57 18.29 -7.44
N SER A 73 0.83 19.59 -7.55
CA SER A 73 -0.09 20.65 -7.14
C SER A 73 -1.44 20.67 -7.88
N ASP A 74 -1.59 19.89 -8.95
CA ASP A 74 -2.86 19.68 -9.67
C ASP A 74 -3.74 18.57 -9.05
N GLY A 75 -3.28 17.92 -7.98
CA GLY A 75 -4.03 16.88 -7.27
C GLY A 75 -3.94 15.49 -7.92
N LYS A 76 -2.99 15.28 -8.83
CA LYS A 76 -2.74 14.00 -9.49
C LYS A 76 -1.36 13.46 -9.14
N TRP A 77 -1.20 12.16 -9.34
CA TRP A 77 0.08 11.47 -9.22
C TRP A 77 0.88 11.57 -10.53
N TRP A 78 2.18 11.86 -10.41
CA TRP A 78 3.14 12.01 -11.50
C TRP A 78 4.43 11.27 -11.15
N LEU A 79 5.28 10.97 -12.13
CA LEU A 79 6.54 10.24 -11.94
C LEU A 79 7.49 11.03 -11.01
N ALA A 80 7.89 10.42 -9.90
CA ALA A 80 8.86 11.02 -8.98
C ALA A 80 10.25 10.97 -9.61
N ASP A 81 10.97 12.08 -9.54
CA ASP A 81 12.31 12.22 -10.11
C ASP A 81 13.21 12.97 -9.13
N ALA A 82 14.32 12.35 -8.75
CA ALA A 82 15.26 12.91 -7.78
C ALA A 82 16.07 14.10 -8.33
N ASP A 83 16.06 14.40 -9.63
CA ASP A 83 16.83 15.48 -10.27
C ASP A 83 16.30 16.90 -9.94
N GLY A 84 15.27 17.02 -9.11
CA GLY A 84 14.78 18.33 -8.69
C GLY A 84 13.71 18.32 -7.60
N THR A 85 13.57 19.48 -6.95
CA THR A 85 12.60 19.70 -5.85
C THR A 85 11.14 19.68 -6.31
N ALA A 86 10.86 19.98 -7.58
CA ALA A 86 9.51 20.09 -8.10
C ALA A 86 8.82 18.72 -8.34
N THR A 87 9.60 17.64 -8.38
CA THR A 87 9.19 16.26 -8.71
C THR A 87 9.31 15.32 -7.51
N MET A 88 9.40 15.88 -6.31
CA MET A 88 9.62 15.17 -5.05
C MET A 88 8.68 15.71 -3.95
N PRO A 89 8.36 14.96 -2.89
CA PRO A 89 8.78 13.58 -2.60
C PRO A 89 8.01 12.51 -3.39
N GLY A 90 8.67 11.37 -3.64
CA GLY A 90 8.02 10.12 -4.04
C GLY A 90 7.25 9.53 -2.84
N MET A 91 5.93 9.49 -2.92
CA MET A 91 5.02 9.11 -1.82
C MET A 91 3.99 8.05 -2.20
N GLY A 92 3.91 7.68 -3.47
CA GLY A 92 3.05 6.62 -3.97
C GLY A 92 3.81 5.65 -4.86
N LEU A 93 3.28 4.45 -5.03
CA LEU A 93 3.77 3.46 -5.98
C LEU A 93 2.60 2.94 -6.82
N ALA A 94 2.73 2.99 -8.15
CA ALA A 94 1.68 2.54 -9.07
C ALA A 94 1.47 1.03 -8.96
N ALA A 95 0.25 0.60 -8.61
CA ALA A 95 -0.06 -0.82 -8.45
C ALA A 95 -0.33 -1.55 -9.78
N THR A 96 -0.36 -0.82 -10.90
CA THR A 96 -0.52 -1.33 -12.27
C THR A 96 -0.16 -0.22 -13.25
N GLY A 97 -0.17 -0.50 -14.55
CA GLY A 97 -0.09 0.54 -15.58
C GLY A 97 -1.38 1.37 -15.63
N ILE A 98 -1.27 2.70 -15.54
CA ILE A 98 -2.40 3.62 -15.55
C ILE A 98 -2.15 4.70 -16.61
N ASN A 99 -3.12 4.90 -17.50
CA ASN A 99 -3.05 5.96 -18.51
C ASN A 99 -3.27 7.33 -17.88
N ALA A 100 -2.68 8.37 -18.49
CA ALA A 100 -2.92 9.76 -18.11
C ALA A 100 -4.41 10.08 -17.96
N GLU A 101 -4.74 10.93 -16.97
CA GLU A 101 -6.10 11.37 -16.65
C GLU A 101 -7.04 10.25 -16.16
N SER A 102 -6.51 9.06 -15.88
CA SER A 102 -7.29 7.92 -15.37
C SER A 102 -6.97 7.65 -13.90
N ALA A 103 -7.97 7.13 -13.18
CA ALA A 103 -7.81 6.66 -11.81
C ALA A 103 -7.34 5.20 -11.77
N GLY A 104 -6.39 4.91 -10.88
CA GLY A 104 -5.99 3.55 -10.55
C GLY A 104 -5.60 3.41 -9.08
N SER A 105 -5.16 2.21 -8.70
CA SER A 105 -4.70 1.96 -7.33
C SER A 105 -3.26 2.42 -7.16
N ILE A 106 -3.01 3.25 -6.15
CA ILE A 106 -1.70 3.73 -5.75
C ILE A 106 -1.39 3.21 -4.35
N LEU A 107 -0.31 2.46 -4.20
CA LEU A 107 0.18 1.99 -2.91
C LEU A 107 0.84 3.15 -2.16
N LEU A 108 0.40 3.44 -0.94
CA LEU A 108 1.02 4.45 -0.06
C LEU A 108 2.02 3.83 0.91
N LYS A 109 1.78 2.59 1.34
CA LYS A 109 2.67 1.84 2.24
C LYS A 109 2.34 0.36 2.17
N GLY A 110 3.34 -0.51 1.98
CA GLY A 110 3.09 -1.94 1.84
C GLY A 110 4.26 -2.74 1.33
N LEU A 111 3.95 -3.95 0.85
CA LEU A 111 4.87 -4.83 0.15
C LEU A 111 4.55 -4.82 -1.35
N PHE A 112 5.59 -4.90 -2.18
CA PHE A 112 5.49 -5.09 -3.62
C PHE A 112 6.53 -6.12 -4.06
N ARG A 113 6.12 -7.01 -4.97
CA ARG A 113 6.96 -8.03 -5.59
C ARG A 113 7.07 -7.84 -7.09
N ASP A 114 8.29 -7.97 -7.61
CA ASP A 114 8.59 -8.05 -9.04
C ASP A 114 9.74 -9.05 -9.26
N ASP A 115 9.45 -10.11 -10.02
CA ASP A 115 10.39 -11.22 -10.27
C ASP A 115 11.50 -10.86 -11.28
N SER A 116 11.42 -9.72 -11.97
CA SER A 116 12.49 -9.20 -12.83
C SER A 116 13.64 -8.57 -12.03
N TRP A 117 13.40 -8.16 -10.77
CA TRP A 117 14.38 -7.46 -9.95
C TRP A 117 15.50 -8.33 -9.40
N GLY A 118 16.61 -7.73 -8.98
CA GLY A 118 17.77 -8.45 -8.45
C GLY A 118 18.40 -7.72 -7.27
N TRP A 119 17.57 -7.25 -6.33
CA TRP A 119 18.01 -6.34 -5.28
C TRP A 119 18.99 -6.97 -4.29
N THR A 120 19.91 -6.15 -3.78
CA THR A 120 20.86 -6.51 -2.72
C THR A 120 20.20 -6.31 -1.35
N LEU A 121 20.33 -7.30 -0.46
CA LEU A 121 19.89 -7.17 0.93
C LEU A 121 21.06 -6.69 1.80
N GLY A 122 20.77 -5.95 2.87
CA GLY A 122 21.78 -5.54 3.84
C GLY A 122 21.38 -4.27 4.57
N ALA A 123 22.11 -3.91 5.63
CA ALA A 123 21.76 -2.77 6.48
C ALA A 123 21.60 -1.46 5.68
N THR A 124 22.69 -0.91 5.14
CA THR A 124 22.61 0.29 4.28
C THR A 124 22.32 -0.07 2.83
N ASP A 125 22.76 -1.25 2.39
CA ASP A 125 22.60 -1.68 0.99
C ASP A 125 21.14 -1.97 0.64
N GLY A 126 20.28 -2.28 1.62
CA GLY A 126 18.87 -2.58 1.41
C GLY A 126 17.98 -1.36 1.22
N PHE A 127 18.49 -0.12 1.35
CA PHE A 127 17.67 1.08 1.14
C PHE A 127 17.36 1.30 -0.34
N LEU A 128 16.14 1.77 -0.60
CA LEU A 128 15.70 2.21 -1.92
C LEU A 128 15.45 3.72 -1.92
N TYR A 129 15.92 4.38 -2.96
CA TYR A 129 15.78 5.80 -3.21
C TYR A 129 14.94 6.04 -4.46
N VAL A 130 14.42 7.27 -4.62
CA VAL A 130 13.95 7.74 -5.93
C VAL A 130 15.15 7.90 -6.87
N HIS A 131 15.05 7.41 -8.09
CA HIS A 131 16.08 7.57 -9.11
C HIS A 131 15.98 8.94 -9.80
N THR A 132 17.08 9.40 -10.42
CA THR A 132 17.12 10.59 -11.31
C THR A 132 16.52 10.32 -12.71
N THR A 133 15.62 9.34 -12.79
CA THR A 133 14.88 8.99 -14.00
C THR A 133 13.49 8.68 -13.49
N GLY A 134 12.56 9.56 -13.84
CA GLY A 134 11.18 9.53 -13.36
C GLY A 134 10.60 8.13 -13.21
N GLY A 135 10.02 7.86 -12.04
CA GLY A 135 9.32 6.61 -11.73
C GLY A 135 10.20 5.49 -11.18
N ASN A 136 11.50 5.47 -11.46
CA ASN A 136 12.31 4.31 -11.11
C ASN A 136 12.76 4.33 -9.63
N PRO A 137 12.65 3.20 -8.89
CA PRO A 137 13.38 3.01 -7.64
C PRO A 137 14.84 2.58 -7.89
N THR A 138 15.74 2.89 -6.96
CA THR A 138 17.16 2.50 -7.06
C THR A 138 17.82 2.23 -5.72
N GLN A 139 18.85 1.37 -5.69
CA GLN A 139 19.73 1.20 -4.52
C GLN A 139 20.96 2.13 -4.56
N THR A 140 21.15 2.86 -5.66
CA THR A 140 22.20 3.88 -5.76
C THR A 140 21.64 5.23 -5.35
N GLN A 141 22.14 5.76 -4.24
CA GLN A 141 21.77 7.08 -3.76
C GLN A 141 22.09 8.15 -4.83
N PRO A 142 21.13 9.05 -5.17
CA PRO A 142 21.41 10.25 -5.95
C PRO A 142 22.55 11.09 -5.33
N SER A 143 23.37 11.72 -6.17
CA SER A 143 24.64 12.34 -5.74
C SER A 143 25.05 13.59 -6.54
N GLY A 144 24.28 13.98 -7.55
CA GLY A 144 24.43 15.23 -8.27
C GLY A 144 24.04 16.43 -7.39
N SER A 145 24.62 17.60 -7.67
CA SER A 145 24.23 18.85 -7.01
C SER A 145 22.79 19.22 -7.43
N GLY A 146 21.95 19.51 -6.45
CA GLY A 146 20.50 19.71 -6.62
C GLY A 146 19.67 18.42 -6.48
N ASP A 147 20.31 17.24 -6.49
CA ASP A 147 19.60 15.96 -6.34
C ASP A 147 18.92 15.89 -4.97
N GLN A 148 17.72 15.32 -4.97
CA GLN A 148 16.88 15.10 -3.80
C GLN A 148 17.03 13.66 -3.32
N VAL A 149 17.70 13.46 -2.19
CA VAL A 149 17.87 12.15 -1.57
C VAL A 149 16.69 11.87 -0.64
N GLN A 150 15.87 10.90 -1.03
CA GLN A 150 14.75 10.40 -0.23
C GLN A 150 14.76 8.87 -0.24
N ILE A 151 14.68 8.26 0.94
CA ILE A 151 14.44 6.81 1.07
C ILE A 151 12.95 6.54 0.90
N VAL A 152 12.59 5.69 -0.05
CA VAL A 152 11.19 5.31 -0.36
C VAL A 152 10.81 3.92 0.13
N GLY A 153 11.79 3.11 0.52
CA GLY A 153 11.54 1.76 0.99
C GLY A 153 12.81 0.99 1.36
N TYR A 154 12.60 -0.29 1.63
CA TYR A 154 13.66 -1.20 2.03
C TYR A 154 13.45 -2.59 1.43
N VAL A 155 14.54 -3.25 1.03
CA VAL A 155 14.54 -4.57 0.39
C VAL A 155 14.40 -5.68 1.44
N LEU A 156 13.37 -6.52 1.32
CA LEU A 156 13.13 -7.66 2.21
C LEU A 156 13.60 -8.99 1.61
N THR A 157 13.55 -9.11 0.28
CA THR A 157 14.14 -10.20 -0.50
C THR A 157 14.69 -9.63 -1.80
N THR A 158 15.40 -10.43 -2.60
CA THR A 158 15.89 -9.96 -3.91
C THR A 158 14.77 -9.50 -4.87
N LYS A 159 13.50 -9.86 -4.59
CA LYS A 159 12.30 -9.57 -5.40
C LYS A 159 11.21 -8.78 -4.67
N ILE A 160 11.27 -8.68 -3.35
CA ILE A 160 10.22 -8.07 -2.52
C ILE A 160 10.79 -6.87 -1.78
N ILE A 161 10.10 -5.74 -1.92
CA ILE A 161 10.39 -4.49 -1.21
C ILE A 161 9.27 -4.18 -0.23
N GLN A 162 9.62 -3.55 0.89
CA GLN A 162 8.71 -2.76 1.68
C GLN A 162 8.74 -1.32 1.17
N PHE A 163 7.64 -0.86 0.57
CA PHE A 163 7.43 0.54 0.25
C PHE A 163 6.91 1.25 1.52
N ASP A 164 7.69 2.20 2.03
CA ASP A 164 7.38 2.98 3.23
C ASP A 164 8.14 4.31 3.14
N PRO A 165 7.62 5.26 2.34
CA PRO A 165 8.38 6.45 1.98
C PRO A 165 8.61 7.36 3.18
N CYS A 166 9.87 7.75 3.37
CA CYS A 166 10.25 8.75 4.36
C CYS A 166 9.87 10.14 3.82
N PRO A 167 9.15 10.98 4.59
CA PRO A 167 8.82 12.33 4.15
C PRO A 167 10.01 13.30 4.23
N VAL A 168 11.13 12.91 4.84
CA VAL A 168 12.34 13.73 4.95
C VAL A 168 13.18 13.57 3.69
N ILE A 169 13.56 14.71 3.09
CA ILE A 169 14.40 14.81 1.91
C ILE A 169 15.67 15.56 2.28
N VAL A 170 16.81 15.12 1.76
CA VAL A 170 18.09 15.83 1.85
C VAL A 170 18.51 16.24 0.46
N GLU A 171 18.72 17.53 0.24
CA GLU A 171 19.32 18.04 -1.01
C GLU A 171 20.85 17.90 -0.95
N ILE A 172 21.44 17.47 -2.05
CA ILE A 172 22.89 17.49 -2.25
C ILE A 172 23.31 18.86 -2.77
N ALA A 173 24.23 19.51 -2.05
CA ALA A 173 24.76 20.83 -2.42
C ALA A 173 25.89 20.74 -3.46
#